data_AF-A0A2G2G245-F1
#
_entry.id   AF-A0A2G2G245-F1
#
_cell.length_a   1.000
_cell.length_b   1.000
_cell.length_c   1.000
_cell.angle_alpha   90.00
_cell.angle_beta   90.00
_cell.angle_gamma   90.00
#
_symmetry.space_group_name_H-M   'P 1'
#
loop_
_entity.id
_entity.type
_entity.pdbx_description
1 polymer ?
#
loop_
_entity_poly.entity_id
_entity_poly.type
_entity_poly.pdbx_seq_one_letter_code
_entity_poly.pdbx_strand_id
1 'polypeptide(L)'
;MLFDSLNDLLEHIKQVEKDTITISREAQMKLSSFIERNNIEIDDEAAEAMQYQDIVSQQLSATIEAIELVQKNLQMFSHTFKQDELIADDSVVKLRKKMNIVLQQAKAKKAAFSGHIKGISDEHEIEFF
;
A
#
# COMPACT_ATOMS: atom_id res chain seq x y z
N MET A 1 4.48 -3.87 7.68
CA MET A 1 5.77 -4.57 7.80
C MET A 1 6.43 -4.80 6.44
N LEU A 2 5.88 -5.61 5.52
CA LEU A 2 6.55 -5.84 4.22
C LEU A 2 6.48 -4.63 3.26
N PHE A 3 5.34 -3.92 3.23
CA PHE A 3 5.19 -2.69 2.44
C PHE A 3 6.07 -1.55 2.96
N ASP A 4 6.21 -1.43 4.28
CA ASP A 4 7.05 -0.39 4.89
C ASP A 4 8.52 -0.65 4.56
N SER A 5 9.00 -1.89 4.72
CA SER A 5 10.38 -2.27 4.35
C SER A 5 10.68 -2.11 2.86
N LEU A 6 9.71 -2.40 1.98
CA LEU A 6 9.86 -2.16 0.53
C LEU A 6 9.92 -0.66 0.23
N ASN A 7 9.09 0.15 0.89
CA ASN A 7 9.10 1.60 0.71
C ASN A 7 10.42 2.23 1.20
N ASP A 8 10.95 1.76 2.33
CA ASP A 8 12.23 2.23 2.87
C ASP A 8 13.40 1.89 1.92
N LEU A 9 13.39 0.70 1.32
CA LEU A 9 14.38 0.31 0.32
C LEU A 9 14.31 1.19 -0.94
N LEU A 10 13.10 1.43 -1.44
CA LEU A 10 12.88 2.29 -2.62
C LEU A 10 13.32 3.72 -2.35
N GLU A 11 13.07 4.25 -1.15
CA GLU A 11 13.52 5.60 -0.77
C GLU A 11 15.05 5.66 -0.63
N HIS A 12 15.68 4.60 -0.10
CA HIS A 12 17.13 4.51 -0.07
C HIS A 12 17.75 4.53 -1.46
N ILE A 13 17.21 3.77 -2.42
CA ILE A 13 17.68 3.76 -3.81
C ILE A 13 17.55 5.16 -4.42
N LYS A 14 16.39 5.82 -4.28
CA LYS A 14 16.20 7.20 -4.74
C LYS A 14 17.23 8.16 -4.14
N GLN A 15 17.56 8.01 -2.86
CA GLN A 15 18.54 8.88 -2.22
C GLN A 15 19.93 8.66 -2.79
N VAL A 16 20.35 7.40 -2.98
CA VAL A 16 21.64 7.06 -3.62
C VAL A 16 21.72 7.63 -5.04
N GLU A 17 20.63 7.57 -5.82
CA GLU A 17 20.58 8.15 -7.16
C GLU A 17 20.71 9.68 -7.13
N LYS A 18 20.00 10.37 -6.22
CA LYS A 18 20.11 11.83 -6.02
C LYS A 18 21.53 12.25 -5.61
N ASP A 19 22.14 11.52 -4.69
CA ASP A 19 23.51 11.78 -4.24
C ASP A 19 24.50 11.56 -5.39
N THR A 20 24.30 10.51 -6.19
CA THR A 20 25.12 10.22 -7.37
C THR A 20 25.01 11.30 -8.44
N ILE A 21 23.80 11.81 -8.72
CA ILE A 21 23.60 12.96 -9.62
C ILE A 21 24.35 14.19 -9.10
N THR A 22 24.28 14.45 -7.79
CA THR A 22 24.93 15.60 -7.15
C THR A 22 26.45 15.51 -7.30
N ILE A 23 27.03 14.36 -6.94
CA ILE A 23 28.47 14.11 -7.07
C ILE A 23 28.91 14.20 -8.54
N SER A 24 28.11 13.66 -9.47
CA SER A 24 28.38 13.76 -10.90
C SER A 24 28.45 15.22 -11.35
N ARG A 25 27.45 16.04 -11.01
CA ARG A 25 27.46 17.47 -11.34
C ARG A 25 28.65 18.21 -10.74
N GLU A 26 28.99 17.93 -9.49
CA GLU A 26 30.17 18.54 -8.86
C GLU A 26 31.48 18.12 -9.56
N ALA A 27 31.60 16.85 -9.96
CA ALA A 27 32.74 16.36 -10.71
C ALA A 27 32.84 17.04 -12.08
N GLN A 28 31.73 17.22 -12.78
CA GLN A 28 31.68 17.93 -14.05
C GLN A 28 32.14 19.39 -13.89
N MET A 29 31.64 20.10 -12.88
CA MET A 29 32.05 21.49 -12.61
C MET A 29 33.56 21.59 -12.33
N LYS A 30 34.10 20.68 -11.52
CA LYS A 30 35.54 20.65 -11.22
C LYS A 30 36.36 20.36 -12.48
N LEU A 31 35.90 19.45 -13.33
CA LEU A 31 36.54 19.13 -14.60
C LEU A 31 36.53 20.34 -15.55
N SER A 32 35.38 21.00 -15.71
CA SER A 32 35.25 22.20 -16.54
C SER A 32 36.20 23.31 -16.06
N SER A 33 36.24 23.58 -14.75
CA SER A 33 37.18 24.57 -14.19
C SER A 33 38.65 24.18 -14.41
N PHE A 34 38.98 22.89 -14.39
CA PHE A 34 40.34 22.41 -14.68
C PHE A 34 40.70 22.61 -16.15
N ILE A 35 39.79 22.29 -17.08
CA ILE A 35 39.96 22.49 -18.52
C ILE A 35 40.20 23.96 -18.82
N GLU A 36 39.33 24.84 -18.31
CA GLU A 36 39.43 26.30 -18.50
C GLU A 36 40.75 26.84 -17.95
N ARG A 37 41.12 26.47 -16.71
CA ARG A 37 42.34 26.97 -16.07
C ARG A 37 43.62 26.57 -16.80
N ASN A 38 43.63 25.42 -17.45
CA ASN A 38 44.80 24.90 -18.17
C ASN A 38 44.72 25.13 -19.69
N ASN A 39 43.67 25.81 -20.16
CA ASN A 39 43.46 26.12 -21.58
C ASN A 39 43.49 24.86 -22.46
N ILE A 40 42.91 23.77 -21.96
CA ILE A 40 42.83 22.48 -22.65
C ILE A 40 41.74 22.58 -23.73
N GLU A 41 42.08 22.29 -24.98
CA GLU A 41 41.07 22.13 -26.04
C GLU A 41 40.30 20.82 -25.82
N ILE A 42 38.97 20.91 -25.95
CA ILE A 42 38.08 19.76 -25.90
C ILE A 42 37.93 19.26 -27.34
N ASP A 43 38.41 18.05 -27.59
CA ASP A 43 38.18 17.34 -28.84
C ASP A 43 36.82 16.62 -28.83
N ASP A 44 36.47 16.00 -29.96
CA ASP A 44 35.18 15.32 -30.11
C ASP A 44 34.99 14.17 -29.10
N GLU A 45 36.07 13.44 -28.77
CA GLU A 45 36.01 12.32 -27.82
C GLU A 45 35.76 12.81 -26.39
N ALA A 46 36.44 13.89 -25.97
CA ALA A 46 36.20 14.52 -24.68
C ALA A 46 34.79 15.14 -24.60
N ALA A 47 34.30 15.75 -25.68
CA ALA A 47 32.94 16.27 -25.74
C ALA A 47 31.89 15.17 -25.63
N GLU A 48 32.10 14.03 -26.29
CA GLU A 48 31.23 12.84 -26.19
C GLU A 48 31.21 12.27 -24.76
N ALA A 49 32.37 12.16 -24.11
CA ALA A 49 32.45 11.72 -22.72
C ALA A 49 31.67 12.65 -21.77
N MET A 50 31.73 13.96 -21.98
CA MET A 50 30.91 14.92 -21.23
C MET A 50 29.42 14.76 -21.48
N GLN A 51 29.01 14.39 -22.71
CA GLN A 51 27.61 14.08 -23.00
C GLN A 51 27.14 12.80 -22.30
N TYR A 52 27.98 11.76 -22.22
CA TYR A 52 27.63 10.55 -21.47
C TYR A 52 27.36 10.84 -19.99
N GLN A 53 28.07 11.78 -19.39
CA GLN A 53 27.83 12.19 -18.00
C GLN A 53 26.43 12.81 -17.81
N ASP A 54 25.99 13.62 -18.77
CA ASP A 54 24.64 14.19 -18.75
C ASP A 54 23.58 13.09 -18.96
N ILE A 55 23.79 12.19 -19.93
CA ILE A 55 22.91 11.04 -20.15
C ILE A 55 22.78 10.18 -18.89
N VAL A 56 23.87 9.88 -18.19
CA VAL A 56 23.84 9.13 -16.92
C VAL A 56 22.98 9.86 -15.88
N SER A 57 23.12 11.18 -15.77
CA SER A 57 22.32 11.98 -14.82
C SER A 57 20.83 11.98 -15.18
N GLN A 58 20.49 12.01 -16.47
CA GLN A 58 19.12 11.88 -16.96
C GLN A 58 18.54 10.49 -16.67
N GLN A 59 19.32 9.41 -16.88
CA GLN A 59 18.87 8.04 -16.59
C GLN A 59 18.61 7.83 -15.10
N LEU A 60 19.50 8.33 -14.23
CA LEU A 60 19.28 8.29 -12.78
C LEU A 60 18.00 9.05 -12.39
N SER A 61 17.71 10.19 -13.03
CA SER A 61 16.48 10.94 -12.79
C SER A 61 15.23 10.16 -13.24
N ALA A 62 15.30 9.48 -14.39
CA ALA A 62 14.20 8.64 -14.87
C ALA A 62 13.92 7.45 -13.95
N THR A 63 14.97 6.85 -13.34
CA THR A 63 14.79 5.78 -12.36
C THR A 63 14.10 6.29 -11.09
N ILE A 64 14.45 7.49 -10.60
CA ILE A 64 13.74 8.12 -9.48
C ILE A 64 12.24 8.25 -9.78
N GLU A 65 11.88 8.75 -10.97
CA GLU A 65 10.47 8.90 -11.38
C GLU A 65 9.73 7.54 -11.44
N ALA A 66 10.40 6.50 -11.95
CA ALA A 66 9.84 5.16 -11.97
C ALA A 66 9.60 4.62 -10.55
N ILE A 67 10.53 4.85 -9.62
CA ILE A 67 10.37 4.46 -8.22
C ILE A 67 9.19 5.20 -7.58
N GLU A 68 9.03 6.50 -7.85
CA GLU A 68 7.91 7.29 -7.32
C GLU A 68 6.55 6.77 -7.81
N LEU A 69 6.47 6.36 -9.08
CA LEU A 69 5.28 5.71 -9.62
C LEU A 69 4.97 4.38 -8.91
N VAL A 70 5.99 3.56 -8.67
CA VAL A 70 5.84 2.29 -7.92
C VAL A 70 5.38 2.55 -6.50
N GLN A 71 6.00 3.49 -5.78
CA GLN A 71 5.60 3.88 -4.42
C GLN A 71 4.14 4.36 -4.38
N LYS A 72 3.72 5.19 -5.35
CA LYS A 72 2.32 5.65 -5.46
C LYS A 72 1.36 4.48 -5.68
N ASN A 73 1.70 3.53 -6.55
CA ASN A 73 0.88 2.34 -6.79
C ASN A 73 0.78 1.44 -5.55
N LEU A 74 1.90 1.26 -4.82
CA LEU A 74 1.91 0.50 -3.57
C LEU A 74 1.06 1.16 -2.48
N GLN A 75 1.09 2.50 -2.38
CA GLN A 75 0.24 3.26 -1.46
C GLN A 75 -1.25 3.09 -1.80
N MET A 76 -1.61 3.18 -3.08
CA MET A 76 -2.99 2.93 -3.53
C MET A 76 -3.43 1.50 -3.18
N PHE A 77 -2.58 0.50 -3.47
CA PHE A 77 -2.86 -0.89 -3.13
C PHE A 77 -3.06 -1.09 -1.62
N SER A 78 -2.16 -0.54 -0.79
CA SER A 78 -2.26 -0.59 0.67
C SER A 78 -3.55 0.06 1.19
N HIS A 79 -3.97 1.17 0.59
CA HIS A 79 -5.22 1.85 0.95
C HIS A 79 -6.45 1.02 0.60
N THR A 80 -6.50 0.46 -0.62
CA THR A 80 -7.60 -0.43 -1.05
C THR A 80 -7.68 -1.67 -0.16
N PHE A 81 -6.55 -2.30 0.17
CA PHE A 81 -6.53 -3.47 1.03
C PHE A 81 -7.07 -3.17 2.45
N LYS A 82 -6.68 -2.03 3.03
CA LYS A 82 -7.22 -1.58 4.32
C LYS A 82 -8.73 -1.28 4.26
N GLN A 83 -9.21 -0.70 3.16
CA GLN A 83 -10.65 -0.49 2.97
C GLN A 83 -11.41 -1.81 2.90
N ASP A 84 -10.90 -2.80 2.17
CA ASP A 84 -11.53 -4.12 2.06
C ASP A 84 -11.54 -4.84 3.42
N GLU A 85 -10.47 -4.73 4.21
CA GLU A 85 -10.39 -5.27 5.57
C GLU A 85 -11.45 -4.63 6.50
N LEU A 86 -11.63 -3.30 6.42
CA LEU A 86 -12.67 -2.58 7.17
C LEU A 86 -14.09 -3.02 6.77
N ILE A 87 -14.32 -3.24 5.47
CA ILE A 87 -15.62 -3.72 4.97
C ILE A 87 -15.91 -5.14 5.48
N ALA A 88 -14.89 -6.01 5.52
CA ALA A 88 -15.02 -7.35 6.06
C ALA A 88 -15.34 -7.33 7.57
N ASP A 89 -14.66 -6.48 8.35
CA ASP A 89 -14.91 -6.35 9.78
C ASP A 89 -16.33 -5.83 10.08
N ASP A 90 -16.80 -4.80 9.37
CA ASP A 90 -18.17 -4.30 9.49
C ASP A 90 -19.21 -5.38 9.13
N SER A 91 -18.92 -6.20 8.11
CA SER A 91 -19.77 -7.33 7.72
C SER A 91 -19.87 -8.39 8.82
N VAL A 92 -18.76 -8.70 9.49
CA VAL A 92 -18.72 -9.63 10.64
C VAL A 92 -19.51 -9.06 11.82
N VAL A 93 -19.38 -7.77 12.12
CA VAL A 93 -20.16 -7.10 13.18
C VAL A 93 -21.66 -7.17 12.87
N LYS A 94 -22.07 -6.88 11.64
CA LYS A 94 -23.47 -7.00 11.18
C LYS A 94 -23.99 -8.43 11.29
N LEU A 95 -23.18 -9.41 10.87
CA LEU A 95 -23.53 -10.83 10.96
C LEU A 95 -23.75 -11.25 12.43
N ARG A 96 -22.83 -10.87 13.33
CA ARG A 96 -22.93 -11.16 14.76
C ARG A 96 -24.19 -10.55 15.38
N LYS A 97 -24.53 -9.32 15.00
CA LYS A 97 -25.76 -8.65 15.45
C LYS A 97 -27.00 -9.42 14.99
N LYS A 98 -27.05 -9.86 13.73
CA LYS A 98 -28.15 -10.69 13.21
C LYS A 98 -28.26 -12.03 13.95
N MET A 99 -27.15 -12.72 14.19
CA MET A 99 -27.13 -13.99 14.93
C MET A 99 -27.65 -13.83 16.37
N ASN A 100 -27.30 -12.74 17.06
CA ASN A 100 -27.81 -12.46 18.39
C ASN A 100 -29.32 -12.22 18.42
N ILE A 101 -29.86 -11.50 17.43
CA ILE A 101 -31.32 -11.30 17.29
C ILE A 101 -32.03 -12.64 17.11
N VAL A 102 -31.53 -13.48 16.20
CA VAL A 102 -32.09 -14.82 15.94
C VAL A 102 -32.03 -15.68 17.20
N LEU A 103 -30.90 -15.65 17.93
CA LEU A 103 -30.75 -16.38 19.19
C LEU A 103 -31.74 -15.89 20.26
N GLN A 104 -31.95 -14.58 20.38
CA GLN A 104 -32.94 -14.04 21.32
C GLN A 104 -34.37 -14.45 20.94
N GLN A 105 -34.72 -14.41 19.66
CA GLN A 105 -36.01 -14.90 19.17
C GLN A 105 -36.20 -16.39 19.46
N ALA A 106 -35.18 -17.21 19.25
CA ALA A 106 -35.22 -18.64 19.57
C ALA A 106 -35.39 -18.90 21.07
N LYS A 107 -34.68 -18.14 21.93
CA LYS A 107 -34.84 -18.20 23.38
C LYS A 107 -36.24 -17.77 23.82
N ALA A 108 -36.79 -16.70 23.23
CA ALA A 108 -38.14 -16.23 23.50
C ALA A 108 -39.19 -17.26 23.10
N LYS A 109 -39.06 -17.87 21.92
CA LYS A 109 -39.91 -19.00 21.48
C LYS A 109 -39.83 -20.16 22.45
N LYS A 110 -38.62 -20.61 22.83
CA LYS A 110 -38.44 -21.68 23.81
C LYS A 110 -39.10 -21.36 25.16
N ALA A 111 -38.94 -20.13 25.65
CA ALA A 111 -39.56 -19.68 26.90
C ALA A 111 -41.09 -19.73 26.81
N ALA A 112 -41.68 -19.22 25.71
CA ALA A 112 -43.12 -19.27 25.47
C ALA A 112 -43.66 -20.71 25.43
N PHE A 113 -42.96 -21.63 24.76
CA PHE A 113 -43.28 -23.05 24.75
C PHE A 113 -43.19 -23.68 26.15
N SER A 114 -42.16 -23.36 26.93
CA SER A 114 -42.01 -23.90 28.30
C SER A 114 -43.05 -23.38 29.30
N GLY A 115 -43.63 -22.20 29.03
CA GLY A 115 -44.73 -21.63 29.83
C GLY A 115 -46.07 -22.34 29.63
N HIS A 116 -46.26 -23.03 28.49
CA HIS A 116 -47.49 -23.76 28.17
C HIS A 116 -47.50 -25.21 28.69
N ILE A 117 -46.40 -25.71 29.25
CA ILE A 117 -46.30 -27.11 29.74
C ILE A 117 -46.72 -27.25 31.22
N LYS A 118 -46.87 -26.15 31.97
CA LYS A 118 -47.44 -26.17 33.32
C LYS A 118 -48.92 -25.76 33.29
N GLY A 119 -49.79 -26.60 32.75
CA GLY A 119 -51.22 -26.33 32.85
C GLY A 119 -52.17 -27.09 31.93
N ILE A 120 -51.81 -28.26 31.39
CA ILE A 120 -52.76 -29.08 30.64
C ILE A 120 -52.77 -30.48 31.24
N SER A 121 -53.35 -30.59 32.44
CA SER A 121 -54.35 -31.63 32.65
C SER A 121 -55.63 -31.07 32.03
N ASP A 122 -55.86 -31.38 30.77
CA ASP A 122 -57.16 -31.78 30.27
C ASP A 122 -57.04 -32.05 28.78
N GLU A 123 -57.61 -33.19 28.43
CA GLU A 123 -57.99 -33.64 27.11
C GLU A 123 -58.28 -32.45 26.18
N HIS A 124 -57.78 -32.48 24.94
CA HIS A 124 -58.56 -32.31 23.70
C HIS A 124 -57.59 -32.33 22.50
N GLU A 125 -58.06 -32.98 21.44
CA GLU A 125 -57.33 -33.43 20.26
C GLU A 125 -56.61 -32.31 19.49
N ILE A 126 -55.43 -32.64 18.97
CA ILE A 126 -54.66 -31.78 18.05
C ILE A 126 -55.00 -32.21 16.61
N GLU A 127 -55.77 -31.41 15.88
CA GLU A 127 -55.84 -31.47 14.41
C GLU A 127 -54.71 -30.64 13.78
N PHE A 128 -54.00 -31.23 12.82
CA PHE A 128 -52.94 -30.59 12.05
C PHE A 128 -53.49 -30.13 10.69
N PHE A 129 -53.26 -28.86 10.35
CA PHE A 129 -53.26 -28.34 8.98
C PHE A 129 -51.87 -27.77 8.66
#